data_AF-A0A1H4ZF64-F1
#
_entry.id   AF-A0A1H4ZF64-F1
#
_cell.length_a   1.000
_cell.length_b   1.000
_cell.length_c   1.000
_cell.angle_alpha   90.00
_cell.angle_beta   90.00
_cell.angle_gamma   90.00
#
_symmetry.space_group_name_H-M   'P 1'
#
loop_
_entity.id
_entity.type
_entity.pdbx_description
1 polymer ?
#
loop_
_entity_poly.entity_id
_entity_poly.type
_entity_poly.pdbx_seq_one_letter_code
_entity_poly.pdbx_strand_id
1 'polypeptide(L)'
;MAMTARERSALAAAKREIYAEKELRHRVRPGIEKMLADLMAWHQVGEQNEAIQNLILNAHALGPEGSTDAMRTPRHEITVSKRVAEMLDAFVAPPEDD
;
A
#
# COMPACT_ATOMS: atom_id res chain seq x y z
N MET A 1 -8.39 43.41 5.78
CA MET A 1 -8.76 42.75 4.51
C MET A 1 -8.55 41.25 4.69
N ALA A 2 -9.56 40.42 4.44
CA ALA A 2 -9.38 38.97 4.45
C ALA A 2 -8.59 38.55 3.19
N MET A 3 -7.67 37.59 3.33
CA MET A 3 -6.92 37.06 2.18
C MET A 3 -7.86 36.47 1.13
N THR A 4 -7.54 36.73 -0.14
CA THR A 4 -8.23 36.14 -1.28
C THR A 4 -7.93 34.64 -1.39
N ALA A 5 -8.77 33.88 -2.11
CA ALA A 5 -8.53 32.46 -2.36
C ALA A 5 -7.20 32.21 -3.11
N ARG A 6 -6.83 33.10 -4.04
CA ARG A 6 -5.58 33.01 -4.80
C ARG A 6 -4.34 33.17 -3.92
N GLU A 7 -4.35 34.15 -3.01
CA GLU A 7 -3.26 34.38 -2.05
C GLU A 7 -3.08 33.18 -1.12
N ARG A 8 -4.18 32.57 -0.65
CA ARG A 8 -4.12 31.34 0.16
C ARG A 8 -3.51 30.17 -0.60
N SER A 9 -3.91 29.96 -1.85
CA SER A 9 -3.34 28.90 -2.70
C SER A 9 -1.85 29.12 -2.98
N ALA A 10 -1.43 30.36 -3.23
CA ALA A 10 -0.03 30.71 -3.45
C ALA A 10 0.83 30.48 -2.19
N LEU A 11 0.32 30.89 -1.02
CA LEU A 11 0.99 30.65 0.26
C LEU A 11 1.15 29.15 0.56
N ALA A 12 0.11 28.35 0.27
CA ALA A 12 0.18 26.91 0.42
C ALA A 12 1.19 26.26 -0.54
N ALA A 13 1.29 26.75 -1.78
CA ALA A 13 2.29 26.28 -2.74
C ALA A 13 3.73 26.61 -2.27
N ALA A 14 3.95 27.83 -1.79
CA ALA A 14 5.26 28.25 -1.26
C ALA A 14 5.68 27.40 -0.05
N LYS A 15 4.75 27.07 0.86
CA LYS A 15 5.04 26.18 1.99
C LYS A 15 5.47 24.78 1.54
N ARG A 16 4.79 24.19 0.55
CA ARG A 16 5.17 22.89 0.00
C ARG A 16 6.58 22.90 -0.57
N GLU A 17 6.97 23.99 -1.23
CA GLU A 17 8.34 24.14 -1.76
C GLU A 17 9.37 24.27 -0.63
N ILE A 18 9.11 25.11 0.38
CA ILE A 18 10.01 25.31 1.54
C ILE A 18 10.27 23.98 2.28
N TYR A 19 9.22 23.20 2.50
CA TYR A 19 9.32 21.93 3.23
C TYR A 19 9.57 20.72 2.33
N ALA A 20 9.81 20.94 1.03
CA ALA A 20 9.97 19.90 0.02
C ALA A 20 8.86 18.83 0.06
N GLU A 21 7.63 19.24 0.41
CA GLU A 21 6.48 18.35 0.53
C GLU A 21 6.21 17.65 -0.81
N LYS A 22 6.06 16.33 -0.74
CA LYS A 22 5.64 15.50 -1.87
C LYS A 22 4.24 14.97 -1.62
N GLU A 23 3.38 15.15 -2.60
CA GLU A 23 2.02 14.64 -2.53
C GLU A 23 2.02 13.13 -2.86
N LEU A 24 1.56 12.31 -1.91
CA LEU A 24 1.32 10.89 -2.12
C LEU A 24 -0.16 10.66 -2.47
N ARG A 25 -0.45 10.42 -3.74
CA ARG A 25 -1.82 10.10 -4.20
C ARG A 25 -1.97 8.59 -4.36
N HIS A 26 -2.79 7.97 -3.51
CA HIS A 26 -3.05 6.54 -3.58
C HIS A 26 -4.54 6.27 -3.89
N ARG A 27 -4.81 5.61 -5.02
CA ARG A 27 -6.15 5.14 -5.38
C ARG A 27 -6.28 3.68 -5.00
N VAL A 28 -7.27 3.35 -4.19
CA VAL A 28 -7.46 2.00 -3.64
C VAL A 28 -8.82 1.40 -4.00
N ARG A 29 -8.91 0.08 -3.95
CA ARG A 29 -10.16 -0.67 -4.04
C ARG A 29 -10.82 -0.74 -2.64
N PRO A 30 -12.14 -1.00 -2.54
CA PRO A 30 -12.84 -1.04 -1.25
C PRO A 30 -12.25 -2.01 -0.21
N GLY A 31 -11.62 -3.10 -0.64
CA GLY A 31 -10.97 -4.04 0.27
C GLY A 31 -9.78 -3.42 1.02
N ILE A 32 -8.92 -2.67 0.33
CA ILE A 32 -7.78 -1.97 0.95
C ILE A 32 -8.27 -0.80 1.80
N GLU A 33 -9.31 -0.09 1.35
CA GLU A 33 -9.95 0.98 2.14
C GLU A 33 -10.48 0.45 3.47
N LYS A 34 -11.16 -0.71 3.46
CA LYS A 34 -11.63 -1.36 4.69
C LYS A 34 -10.47 -1.75 5.61
N MET A 35 -9.39 -2.32 5.08
CA MET A 35 -8.21 -2.67 5.88
C MET A 35 -7.61 -1.44 6.57
N LEU A 36 -7.53 -0.31 5.86
CA LEU A 36 -7.07 0.96 6.46
C LEU A 36 -8.03 1.43 7.56
N ALA A 37 -9.35 1.33 7.34
CA ALA A 37 -10.34 1.68 8.36
C ALA A 37 -10.25 0.79 9.61
N ASP A 38 -10.01 -0.52 9.44
CA ASP A 38 -9.82 -1.45 10.55
C ASP A 38 -8.57 -1.06 11.37
N LEU A 39 -7.44 -0.78 10.70
CA LEU A 39 -6.20 -0.31 11.35
C LEU A 39 -6.43 1.00 12.12
N MET A 40 -7.12 1.95 11.51
CA MET A 40 -7.49 3.21 12.17
C MET A 40 -8.33 2.98 13.42
N ALA A 41 -9.33 2.11 13.35
CA ALA A 41 -10.20 1.78 14.48
C ALA A 41 -9.43 1.11 15.62
N TRP A 42 -8.53 0.17 15.33
CA TRP A 42 -7.72 -0.51 16.34
C TRP A 42 -6.80 0.43 17.10
N HIS A 43 -6.33 1.50 16.45
CA HIS A 43 -5.39 2.45 17.01
C HIS A 43 -6.01 3.82 17.35
N GLN A 44 -7.34 3.95 17.25
CA GLN A 44 -8.08 5.18 17.53
C GLN A 44 -7.57 6.40 16.73
N VAL A 45 -7.14 6.15 15.49
CA VAL A 45 -6.65 7.19 14.57
C VAL A 45 -7.82 7.71 13.73
N GLY A 46 -8.07 9.02 13.79
CA GLY A 46 -9.19 9.65 13.06
C GLY A 46 -8.88 9.99 11.60
N GLU A 47 -7.61 10.21 11.27
CA GLU A 47 -7.19 10.70 9.96
C GLU A 47 -6.41 9.65 9.17
N GLN A 48 -6.82 9.39 7.92
CA GLN A 48 -6.16 8.40 7.05
C GLN A 48 -4.68 8.76 6.80
N ASN A 49 -4.38 10.05 6.61
CA ASN A 49 -3.02 10.51 6.37
C ASN A 49 -2.11 10.25 7.59
N GLU A 50 -2.64 10.40 8.79
CA GLU A 50 -1.92 10.10 10.02
C GLU A 50 -1.66 8.60 10.15
N ALA A 51 -2.67 7.76 9.87
CA ALA A 51 -2.50 6.31 9.88
C ALA A 51 -1.39 5.87 8.91
N ILE A 52 -1.40 6.38 7.67
CA ILE A 52 -0.38 6.07 6.66
C ILE A 52 1.00 6.56 7.09
N GLN A 53 1.10 7.77 7.64
CA GLN A 53 2.35 8.32 8.16
C GLN A 53 2.91 7.42 9.27
N ASN A 54 2.07 7.01 10.22
CA ASN A 54 2.45 6.13 11.32
C ASN A 54 2.89 4.75 10.82
N LEU A 55 2.21 4.18 9.82
CA LEU A 55 2.63 2.92 9.19
C LEU A 55 4.03 3.03 8.60
N ILE A 56 4.33 4.11 7.87
CA ILE A 56 5.67 4.32 7.28
C ILE A 56 6.73 4.48 8.37
N LEU A 57 6.47 5.31 9.38
CA LEU A 57 7.41 5.57 10.48
C LEU A 57 7.70 4.30 11.29
N ASN A 58 6.66 3.56 11.65
CA ASN A 58 6.80 2.34 12.45
C ASN A 58 7.48 1.22 11.64
N ALA A 59 7.12 1.04 10.37
CA ALA A 59 7.81 0.09 9.50
C ALA A 59 9.31 0.43 9.40
N HIS A 60 9.66 1.69 9.18
CA HIS A 60 11.07 2.11 9.14
C HIS A 60 11.78 1.89 10.47
N ALA A 61 11.14 2.19 11.61
CA ALA A 61 11.72 2.01 12.94
C ALA A 61 12.04 0.55 13.28
N LEU A 62 11.34 -0.41 12.69
CA LEU A 62 11.63 -1.85 12.83
C LEU A 62 12.91 -2.28 12.10
N GLY A 63 13.49 -1.44 11.25
CA GLY A 63 14.66 -1.75 10.44
C GLY A 63 14.39 -2.74 9.30
N PRO A 64 15.41 -3.08 8.49
CA PRO A 64 15.23 -3.89 7.29
C PRO A 64 14.63 -5.28 7.54
N GLU A 65 15.14 -5.98 8.56
CA GLU A 65 14.65 -7.32 8.91
C GLU A 65 13.25 -7.25 9.54
N GLY A 66 13.03 -6.36 10.51
CA GLY A 66 11.75 -6.27 11.22
C GLY A 66 10.59 -5.76 10.35
N SER A 67 10.88 -4.97 9.31
CA SER A 67 9.86 -4.51 8.35
C SER A 67 9.55 -5.50 7.23
N THR A 68 10.33 -6.58 7.10
CA THR A 68 10.24 -7.51 5.97
C THR A 68 8.84 -8.08 5.79
N ASP A 69 8.19 -8.48 6.88
CA ASP A 69 6.88 -9.11 6.81
C ASP A 69 5.76 -8.13 6.42
N ALA A 70 5.85 -6.86 6.83
CA ALA A 70 4.90 -5.82 6.45
C ALA A 70 5.04 -5.41 4.97
N MET A 71 6.26 -5.51 4.41
CA MET A 71 6.56 -5.15 3.03
C MET A 71 6.50 -6.35 2.06
N ARG A 72 6.29 -7.56 2.57
CA ARG A 72 6.22 -8.77 1.77
C ARG A 72 4.99 -8.72 0.88
N THR A 73 5.17 -8.81 -0.44
CA THR A 73 4.04 -9.03 -1.36
C THR A 73 3.34 -10.32 -0.95
N PRO A 74 2.04 -10.28 -0.60
CA PRO A 74 1.31 -11.48 -0.22
C PRO A 74 1.36 -12.46 -1.38
N ARG A 75 2.11 -13.54 -1.21
CA ARG A 75 2.02 -14.69 -2.11
C ARG A 75 0.85 -15.53 -1.62
N HIS A 76 -0.20 -15.61 -2.43
CA HIS A 76 -1.21 -16.63 -2.22
C HIS A 76 -0.52 -17.98 -2.44
N GLU A 77 -0.49 -18.80 -1.41
CA GLU A 77 -0.08 -20.19 -1.55
C GLU A 77 -1.11 -20.87 -2.47
N ILE A 78 -0.68 -21.25 -3.68
CA ILE A 78 -1.51 -22.00 -4.61
C ILE A 78 -1.42 -23.46 -4.19
N THR A 79 -2.36 -23.92 -3.37
CA THR A 79 -2.48 -25.34 -3.08
C THR A 79 -3.08 -26.05 -4.30
N VAL A 80 -2.26 -26.88 -4.95
CA VAL A 80 -2.73 -27.72 -6.05
C VAL A 80 -3.59 -28.84 -5.48
N SER A 81 -4.84 -28.96 -5.93
CA SER A 81 -5.69 -30.08 -5.52
C SER A 81 -5.09 -31.41 -5.99
N LYS A 82 -5.33 -32.50 -5.25
CA LYS A 82 -4.84 -33.85 -5.62
C LYS A 82 -5.11 -34.20 -7.09
N ARG A 83 -6.32 -33.87 -7.57
CA ARG A 83 -6.71 -34.11 -8.96
C ARG A 83 -5.86 -33.33 -9.97
N VAL A 84 -5.55 -32.07 -9.68
CA VAL A 84 -4.71 -31.26 -10.57
C VAL A 84 -3.26 -31.75 -10.52
N ALA A 85 -2.78 -32.24 -9.37
CA ALA A 85 -1.47 -32.88 -9.28
C ALA A 85 -1.38 -34.13 -10.17
N GLU A 86 -2.39 -35.02 -10.11
CA GLU A 86 -2.47 -36.20 -10.98
C GLU A 86 -2.53 -35.81 -12.48
N MET A 87 -3.22 -34.72 -12.82
CA MET A 87 -3.28 -34.22 -14.20
C MET A 87 -1.93 -33.66 -14.67
N LEU A 88 -1.17 -33.00 -13.79
CA LEU A 88 0.17 -32.48 -14.09
C LEU A 88 1.17 -33.63 -14.25
N ASP A 89 1.09 -34.66 -13.40
CA ASP A 89 1.95 -35.85 -13.50
C ASP A 89 1.72 -36.60 -14.83
N ALA A 90 0.48 -36.63 -15.32
CA ALA A 90 0.13 -37.24 -16.59
C ALA A 90 0.31 -36.30 -17.81
N PHE A 91 0.68 -35.03 -17.59
CA PHE A 91 0.81 -34.06 -18.66
C PHE A 91 2.10 -34.28 -19.45
N VAL A 92 1.98 -34.44 -20.76
CA VAL A 92 3.10 -34.45 -21.70
C VAL A 92 3.00 -33.19 -22.54
N ALA A 93 4.02 -32.33 -22.46
CA ALA A 93 4.05 -31.11 -23.24
C ALA A 93 4.00 -31.44 -24.75
N PRO A 94 3.22 -30.68 -25.53
CA PRO A 94 3.28 -30.82 -26.99
C PRO A 94 4.70 -30.50 -27.47
N PRO A 95 5.14 -31.08 -28.60
CA PRO A 95 6.41 -30.70 -29.20
C PRO A 95 6.43 -29.19 -29.45
N GLU A 96 7.56 -28.53 -29.17
CA GLU A 96 7.75 -27.12 -29.53
C GLU A 96 7.74 -27.02 -31.06
N ASP A 97 6.89 -26.15 -31.60
CA ASP A 97 6.88 -25.86 -33.04
C ASP A 97 8.13 -25.02 -33.37
N ASP A 98 9.12 -25.63 -34.02
CA ASP A 98 10.25 -24.95 -34.68
C ASP A 98 9.82 -24.23 -35.97
#